data_AF-A0A1H2LXV3-F1
#
_entry.id   AF-A0A1H2LXV3-F1
#
_cell.length_a   1.000
_cell.length_b   1.000
_cell.length_c   1.000
_cell.angle_alpha   90.00
_cell.angle_beta   90.00
_cell.angle_gamma   90.00
#
_symmetry.space_group_name_H-M   'P 1'
#
loop_
_entity.id
_entity.type
_entity.pdbx_description
1 polymer ?
#
loop_
_entity_poly.entity_id
_entity_poly.type
_entity_poly.pdbx_seq_one_letter_code
_entity_poly.pdbx_strand_id
1 'polypeptide(L)'
;MIGSNNSAHDICKALVDNGVDATMVQRSSTHIVKSDSLRSIALGGLYSEEAVASGMTTKKADLTFASLPYRIMHEFQVPVYNQIREQDKEFYDRLEAAGFKLDFGDDDSGLFMKYLRRGSATTSTSAPASSSPTAPSNWSRGSSIT
;
A
#
# COMPACT_ATOMS: atom_id res chain seq x y z
N MET A 1 -15.56 2.73 -12.86
CA MET A 1 -15.69 2.82 -11.39
C MET A 1 -15.16 4.15 -10.89
N ILE A 2 -15.84 4.80 -9.94
CA ILE A 2 -15.40 6.07 -9.33
C ILE A 2 -14.78 5.77 -7.96
N GLY A 3 -13.48 6.07 -7.79
CA GLY A 3 -12.71 5.75 -6.58
C GLY A 3 -11.63 4.70 -6.84
N SER A 4 -10.59 4.69 -5.99
CA SER A 4 -9.37 3.90 -6.17
C SER A 4 -8.81 3.33 -4.85
N ASN A 5 -9.68 3.13 -3.86
CA ASN A 5 -9.35 2.43 -2.61
C ASN A 5 -9.68 0.93 -2.74
N ASN A 6 -9.50 0.18 -1.65
CA ASN A 6 -9.59 -1.28 -1.63
C ASN A 6 -10.79 -1.88 -2.40
N SER A 7 -12.03 -1.51 -2.05
CA SER A 7 -13.23 -2.05 -2.71
C SER A 7 -13.28 -1.74 -4.20
N ALA A 8 -12.78 -0.58 -4.61
CA ALA A 8 -12.76 -0.22 -6.01
C ALA A 8 -11.77 -1.08 -6.80
N HIS A 9 -10.61 -1.33 -6.19
CA HIS A 9 -9.61 -2.21 -6.75
C HIS A 9 -10.11 -3.67 -6.86
N ASP A 10 -10.77 -4.18 -5.82
CA ASP A 10 -11.31 -5.54 -5.81
C ASP A 10 -12.38 -5.74 -6.89
N ILE A 11 -13.30 -4.78 -7.03
CA ILE A 11 -14.36 -4.85 -8.05
C ILE A 11 -13.79 -4.71 -9.46
N CYS A 12 -12.90 -3.74 -9.70
CA CYS A 12 -12.26 -3.60 -11.01
C CYS A 12 -11.43 -4.84 -11.39
N LYS A 13 -10.71 -5.42 -10.44
CA LYS A 13 -9.99 -6.68 -10.66
C LYS A 13 -10.95 -7.80 -11.03
N ALA A 14 -12.03 -7.98 -10.28
CA ALA A 14 -13.03 -9.01 -10.58
C ALA A 14 -13.65 -8.82 -11.98
N LEU A 15 -13.92 -7.59 -12.41
CA LEU A 15 -14.43 -7.29 -13.75
C LEU A 15 -13.41 -7.69 -14.83
N VAL A 16 -12.15 -7.27 -14.68
CA VAL A 16 -11.06 -7.59 -15.63
C VAL A 16 -10.81 -9.09 -15.70
N ASP A 17 -10.78 -9.78 -14.56
CA ASP A 17 -10.59 -11.24 -14.47
C ASP A 17 -11.73 -12.01 -15.18
N ASN A 18 -12.91 -11.39 -15.32
CA ASN A 18 -14.06 -11.92 -16.06
C ASN A 18 -14.18 -11.37 -17.50
N GLY A 19 -13.12 -10.76 -18.03
CA GLY A 19 -13.06 -10.29 -19.42
C GLY A 19 -13.81 -8.99 -19.70
N VAL A 20 -14.22 -8.26 -18.66
CA VAL A 20 -14.87 -6.95 -18.79
C VAL A 20 -13.83 -5.85 -18.77
N ASP A 21 -13.82 -5.00 -19.79
CA ASP A 21 -12.98 -3.80 -19.78
C ASP A 21 -13.48 -2.82 -18.70
N ALA A 22 -12.59 -2.45 -17.78
CA ALA A 22 -12.92 -1.67 -16.61
C ALA A 22 -12.00 -0.47 -16.48
N THR A 23 -12.58 0.74 -16.48
CA THR A 23 -11.85 1.97 -16.19
C THR A 23 -12.08 2.40 -14.75
N MET A 24 -10.99 2.65 -14.02
CA MET A 24 -11.01 3.22 -12.68
C MET A 24 -10.65 4.71 -12.73
N VAL A 25 -11.50 5.57 -12.15
CA VAL A 25 -11.28 7.01 -12.12
C VAL A 25 -10.92 7.45 -10.70
N GLN A 26 -9.70 7.97 -10.56
CA GLN A 26 -9.15 8.42 -9.30
C GLN A 26 -9.42 9.91 -9.06
N ARG A 27 -10.28 10.23 -8.08
CA ARG A 27 -10.59 11.62 -7.69
C ARG A 27 -9.54 12.24 -6.75
N SER A 28 -8.88 11.42 -5.94
CA SER A 28 -7.91 11.84 -4.94
C SER A 28 -6.77 10.83 -4.88
N SER A 29 -5.59 11.23 -4.42
CA SER A 29 -4.46 10.31 -4.24
C SER A 29 -4.82 9.13 -3.34
N THR A 30 -4.12 8.01 -3.53
CA THR A 30 -4.28 6.83 -2.69
C THR A 30 -2.91 6.35 -2.22
N HIS A 31 -2.88 5.80 -1.00
CA HIS A 31 -1.68 5.15 -0.51
C HIS A 31 -1.81 3.67 -0.78
N ILE A 32 -0.84 3.10 -1.49
CA ILE A 32 -0.75 1.68 -1.80
C ILE A 32 0.57 1.18 -1.22
N VAL A 33 0.53 0.05 -0.54
CA VAL A 33 1.72 -0.66 -0.08
C VAL A 33 1.56 -2.16 -0.31
N LYS A 34 2.64 -2.84 -0.72
CA LYS A 34 2.64 -4.29 -0.85
C LYS A 34 2.58 -4.96 0.51
N SER A 35 1.69 -5.94 0.66
CA SER A 35 1.51 -6.66 1.92
C SER A 35 2.81 -7.34 2.40
N ASP A 36 3.60 -7.91 1.49
CA ASP A 36 4.85 -8.58 1.84
C ASP A 36 5.87 -7.60 2.44
N SER A 37 6.09 -6.46 1.78
CA SER A 37 6.99 -5.41 2.26
C SER A 37 6.52 -4.78 3.56
N LEU A 38 5.20 -4.56 3.71
CA LEU A 38 4.63 -4.08 4.96
C LEU A 38 4.86 -5.09 6.10
N ARG A 39 4.67 -6.39 5.83
CA ARG A 39 4.86 -7.45 6.83
C ARG A 39 6.33 -7.59 7.21
N SER A 40 7.25 -7.63 6.25
CA SER A 40 8.67 -7.85 6.51
C SER A 40 9.34 -6.64 7.14
N ILE A 41 9.06 -5.43 6.65
CA ILE A 41 9.76 -4.22 7.08
C ILE A 41 9.05 -3.55 8.27
N ALA A 42 7.73 -3.33 8.18
CA ALA A 42 7.02 -2.56 9.20
C ALA A 42 6.60 -3.40 10.42
N LEU A 43 6.25 -4.67 10.20
CA LEU A 43 5.78 -5.57 11.27
C LEU A 43 6.83 -6.59 11.71
N GLY A 44 7.91 -6.77 10.94
CA GLY A 44 8.87 -7.85 11.12
C GLY A 44 9.53 -7.89 12.50
N GLY A 45 9.91 -6.73 13.04
CA GLY A 45 10.57 -6.65 14.35
C GLY A 45 9.70 -7.02 15.55
N LEU A 46 8.37 -7.02 15.41
CA LEU A 46 7.43 -7.25 16.51
C LEU A 46 6.56 -8.51 16.31
N TYR A 47 6.18 -8.79 15.06
CA TYR A 47 5.15 -9.75 14.70
C TYR A 47 5.62 -10.73 13.61
N SER A 48 6.85 -11.25 13.73
CA SER A 48 7.41 -12.28 12.84
C SER A 48 7.88 -13.52 13.59
N GLU A 49 8.12 -14.61 12.86
CA GLU A 49 8.73 -15.83 13.42
C GLU A 49 10.15 -15.57 13.95
N GLU A 50 10.90 -14.71 13.29
CA GLU A 50 12.22 -14.26 13.76
C GLU A 50 12.10 -13.50 15.08
N ALA A 51 11.10 -12.61 15.21
CA ALA A 51 10.83 -11.91 16.46
C ALA A 51 10.53 -12.92 17.59
N VAL A 52 9.69 -13.92 17.32
CA VAL A 52 9.41 -15.00 18.29
C VAL A 52 10.69 -15.76 18.67
N ALA A 53 11.52 -16.13 17.70
CA ALA A 53 12.80 -16.80 17.93
C ALA A 53 13.76 -15.96 18.78
N SER A 54 13.73 -14.63 18.63
CA SER A 54 14.51 -13.68 19.44
C SER A 54 13.96 -13.44 20.87
N GLY A 55 12.86 -14.11 21.25
CA GLY A 55 12.24 -13.98 22.58
C GLY A 55 11.14 -12.91 22.69
N MET A 56 10.63 -12.42 21.55
CA MET A 56 9.43 -11.59 21.51
C MET A 56 8.20 -12.44 21.87
N THR A 57 7.31 -11.86 22.66
CA THR A 57 6.00 -12.44 22.95
C THR A 57 4.92 -11.47 22.50
N THR A 58 3.71 -11.97 22.23
CA THR A 58 2.57 -11.12 21.87
C THR A 58 2.38 -9.96 22.87
N LYS A 59 2.45 -10.26 24.17
CA LYS A 59 2.35 -9.24 25.22
C LYS A 59 3.46 -8.19 25.15
N LYS A 60 4.71 -8.58 24.87
CA LYS A 60 5.83 -7.63 24.72
C LYS A 60 5.65 -6.78 23.47
N ALA A 61 5.28 -7.39 22.35
CA ALA A 61 5.04 -6.70 21.09
C ALA A 61 3.93 -5.63 21.23
N ASP A 62 2.79 -6.03 21.79
CA ASP A 62 1.63 -5.14 21.96
C ASP A 62 1.92 -4.00 22.95
N LEU A 63 2.59 -4.28 24.09
CA LEU A 63 2.98 -3.24 25.04
C LEU A 63 4.01 -2.28 24.44
N THR A 64 4.97 -2.79 23.67
CA THR A 64 5.98 -1.96 22.98
C THR A 64 5.29 -1.02 22.01
N PHE A 65 4.39 -1.56 21.17
CA PHE A 65 3.65 -0.77 20.21
C PHE A 65 2.74 0.27 20.88
N ALA A 66 1.98 -0.15 21.91
CA ALA A 66 1.08 0.73 22.66
C ALA A 66 1.81 1.82 23.47
N SER A 67 3.08 1.62 23.81
CA SER A 67 3.87 2.60 24.56
C SER A 67 4.32 3.81 23.73
N LEU A 68 4.22 3.74 22.39
CA LEU A 68 4.66 4.82 21.50
C LEU A 68 3.62 5.96 21.47
N PRO A 69 3.97 7.18 21.91
CA PRO A 69 3.05 8.31 21.84
C PRO A 69 2.70 8.67 20.39
N TYR A 70 1.42 8.82 20.08
CA TYR A 70 0.94 9.16 18.73
C TYR A 70 1.60 10.41 18.12
N ARG A 71 1.98 11.38 18.96
CA ARG A 71 2.62 12.63 18.52
C ARG A 71 3.95 12.38 17.78
N ILE A 72 4.76 11.42 18.25
CA ILE A 72 6.09 11.13 17.70
C ILE A 72 6.11 9.89 16.81
N MET A 73 5.02 9.11 16.80
CA MET A 73 4.94 7.85 16.06
C MET A 73 5.23 8.00 14.55
N HIS A 74 4.87 9.14 13.96
CA HIS A 74 5.16 9.43 12.55
C HIS A 74 6.67 9.38 12.24
N GLU A 75 7.53 9.85 13.15
CA GLU A 75 8.99 9.85 12.98
C GLU A 75 9.57 8.44 12.89
N PHE A 76 8.96 7.46 13.58
CA PHE A 76 9.35 6.05 13.49
C PHE A 76 8.84 5.37 12.22
N GLN A 77 7.75 5.86 11.62
CA GLN A 77 7.16 5.28 10.43
C GLN A 77 7.80 5.80 9.13
N VAL A 78 8.22 7.07 9.08
CA VAL A 78 8.90 7.64 7.90
C VAL A 78 10.08 6.78 7.40
N PRO A 79 11.06 6.35 8.23
CA PRO A 79 12.17 5.54 7.74
C PRO A 79 11.73 4.16 7.23
N VAL A 80 10.71 3.55 7.84
CA VAL A 80 10.09 2.29 7.39
C VAL A 80 9.51 2.46 5.98
N TYR A 81 8.76 3.52 5.74
CA TYR A 81 8.18 3.77 4.41
C TYR A 81 9.21 4.22 3.38
N ASN A 82 10.29 4.89 3.79
CA ASN A 82 11.42 5.17 2.89
C ASN A 82 12.06 3.86 2.40
N GLN A 83 12.30 2.90 3.30
CA GLN A 83 12.85 1.60 2.94
C GLN A 83 11.91 0.81 2.02
N ILE A 84 10.60 0.83 2.30
CA ILE A 84 9.58 0.22 1.42
C ILE A 84 9.60 0.88 0.04
N ARG A 85 9.69 2.22 -0.04
CA ARG A 85 9.77 2.94 -1.32
C ARG A 85 10.98 2.54 -2.14
N GLU A 86 12.12 2.34 -1.49
CA GLU A 86 13.34 1.89 -2.16
C GLU A 86 13.22 0.45 -2.64
N GLN A 87 12.76 -0.47 -1.77
CA GLN A 87 12.61 -1.88 -2.12
C GLN A 87 11.58 -2.10 -3.24
N ASP A 88 10.46 -1.38 -3.20
CA ASP A 88 9.37 -1.52 -4.17
C ASP A 88 9.38 -0.41 -5.24
N LYS A 89 10.53 0.23 -5.48
CA LYS A 89 10.64 1.36 -6.42
C LYS A 89 10.05 1.06 -7.79
N GLU A 90 10.42 -0.06 -8.40
CA GLU A 90 9.91 -0.46 -9.72
C GLU A 90 8.39 -0.69 -9.75
N PHE A 91 7.80 -1.08 -8.61
CA PHE A 91 6.37 -1.23 -8.49
C PHE A 91 5.68 0.15 -8.50
N TYR A 92 6.18 1.10 -7.72
CA TYR A 92 5.65 2.47 -7.70
C TYR A 92 5.85 3.17 -9.05
N ASP A 93 7.02 3.04 -9.68
CA ASP A 93 7.30 3.63 -10.99
C ASP A 93 6.30 3.13 -12.05
N ARG A 94 5.94 1.84 -12.03
CA ARG A 94 4.93 1.29 -12.95
C ARG A 94 3.52 1.80 -12.67
N LEU A 95 3.15 1.99 -11.41
CA LEU A 95 1.86 2.57 -11.05
C LEU A 95 1.76 4.03 -11.52
N GLU A 96 2.79 4.83 -11.27
CA GLU A 96 2.84 6.22 -11.73
C GLU A 96 2.86 6.33 -13.25
N ALA A 97 3.59 5.45 -13.95
CA ALA A 97 3.59 5.38 -15.41
C ALA A 97 2.22 5.03 -15.99
N ALA A 98 1.43 4.25 -15.25
CA ALA A 98 0.04 3.96 -15.56
C ALA A 98 -0.90 5.13 -15.18
N GLY A 99 -0.41 6.17 -14.50
CA GLY A 99 -1.19 7.36 -14.14
C GLY A 99 -1.89 7.28 -12.78
N PHE A 100 -1.52 6.34 -11.92
CA PHE A 100 -1.97 6.34 -10.53
C PHE A 100 -1.42 7.56 -9.78
N LYS A 101 -2.29 8.21 -8.99
CA LYS A 101 -1.88 9.28 -8.06
C LYS A 101 -1.57 8.66 -6.70
N LEU A 102 -0.29 8.47 -6.41
CA LEU A 102 0.16 7.89 -5.14
C LEU A 102 0.38 8.96 -4.07
N ASP A 103 0.18 8.58 -2.81
CA ASP A 103 0.65 9.34 -1.66
C ASP A 103 1.21 8.38 -0.59
N PHE A 104 2.02 8.89 0.32
CA PHE A 104 2.58 8.13 1.44
C PHE A 104 2.10 8.67 2.79
N GLY A 105 0.86 9.16 2.85
CA GLY A 105 0.34 9.90 4.00
C GLY A 105 0.69 11.39 3.94
N ASP A 106 0.06 12.18 4.82
CA ASP A 106 0.20 13.66 4.78
C ASP A 106 1.64 14.15 5.10
N ASP A 107 2.45 13.31 5.76
CA ASP A 107 3.83 13.56 6.20
C ASP A 107 4.75 12.36 5.92
N ASP A 108 4.47 11.59 4.87
CA ASP A 108 5.29 10.44 4.43
C ASP A 108 5.38 9.26 5.42
N SER A 109 4.61 9.30 6.51
CA SER A 109 4.56 8.29 7.56
C SER A 109 3.66 7.07 7.25
N GLY A 110 3.10 7.03 6.04
CA GLY A 110 2.45 5.88 5.44
C GLY A 110 1.11 5.45 6.05
N LEU A 111 0.78 4.17 5.84
CA LEU A 111 -0.54 3.58 6.06
C LEU A 111 -1.09 3.82 7.48
N PHE A 112 -0.27 3.61 8.50
CA PHE A 112 -0.73 3.61 9.89
C PHE A 112 -1.17 5.00 10.35
N MET A 113 -0.33 6.00 10.12
CA MET A 113 -0.65 7.38 10.49
C MET A 113 -1.77 7.95 9.61
N LYS A 114 -1.82 7.60 8.32
CA LYS A 114 -2.93 7.97 7.44
C LYS A 114 -4.25 7.39 7.94
N TYR A 115 -4.25 6.13 8.38
CA TYR A 115 -5.43 5.50 8.97
C TYR A 115 -5.87 6.22 10.26
N LEU A 116 -4.95 6.50 11.18
CA LEU A 116 -5.26 7.21 12.42
C LEU A 116 -5.84 8.62 12.19
N ARG A 117 -5.38 9.33 11.15
CA ARG A 117 -5.82 10.70 10.85
C ARG A 117 -7.08 10.78 10.00
N ARG A 118 -7.26 9.84 9.07
CA ARG A 118 -8.25 9.96 7.97
C ARG A 118 -9.13 8.72 7.78
N GLY A 119 -8.92 7.66 8.56
CA GLY A 119 -9.76 6.46 8.58
C GLY A 119 -9.73 5.60 7.31
N SER A 120 -8.72 5.74 6.44
CA SER A 120 -8.64 4.98 5.18
C SER A 120 -7.21 4.72 4.70
N ALA A 121 -7.01 3.56 4.07
CA ALA A 121 -5.72 2.98 3.74
C ALA A 121 -5.91 1.87 2.67
N THR A 122 -4.98 1.69 1.72
CA THR A 122 -5.03 0.60 0.72
C THR A 122 -3.75 -0.24 0.78
N THR A 123 -3.91 -1.56 0.81
CA THR A 123 -2.81 -2.54 0.75
C THR A 123 -3.00 -3.41 -0.48
N SER A 124 -1.96 -3.66 -1.27
CA SER A 124 -2.04 -4.59 -2.39
C SER A 124 -1.60 -5.98 -1.94
N THR A 125 -2.53 -6.92 -1.90
CA THR A 125 -2.22 -8.35 -1.78
C THR A 125 -1.86 -8.89 -3.17
N SER A 126 -0.58 -8.99 -3.49
CA SER A 126 -0.14 -9.79 -4.64
C SER A 126 0.14 -11.22 -4.18
N ALA A 127 -0.71 -12.17 -4.56
CA ALA A 127 -0.25 -13.55 -4.76
C ALA A 127 0.77 -13.55 -5.92
N PRO A 128 1.77 -14.45 -5.94
CA PRO A 128 2.78 -14.47 -6.99
C PRO A 128 2.09 -14.65 -8.34
N ALA A 129 2.24 -13.66 -9.22
CA ALA A 129 1.70 -13.72 -10.57
C ALA A 129 2.37 -14.86 -11.32
N SER A 130 1.59 -15.89 -11.67
CA SER A 130 1.99 -16.84 -12.70
C SER A 130 2.20 -16.08 -14.01
N SER A 131 3.27 -16.45 -14.70
CA SER A 131 3.78 -15.82 -15.92
C SER A 131 2.72 -15.70 -17.03
N SER A 132 2.26 -14.47 -17.30
CA SER A 132 1.72 -14.07 -18.61
C SER A 132 1.93 -12.56 -18.81
N PRO A 133 2.74 -12.12 -19.80
CA PRO A 133 2.98 -10.71 -20.05
C PRO A 133 2.09 -10.23 -21.22
N THR A 134 0.89 -9.76 -20.92
CA THR A 134 0.16 -8.88 -21.83
C THR A 134 -0.56 -7.82 -21.01
N ALA A 135 0.13 -6.68 -20.82
CA ALA A 135 -0.55 -5.45 -20.44
C ALA A 135 -1.45 -5.00 -21.61
N PRO A 136 -2.76 -4.80 -21.41
CA PRO A 136 -3.63 -4.30 -22.47
C PRO A 136 -3.24 -2.86 -22.84
N SER A 137 -3.16 -2.62 -24.15
CA SER A 137 -2.51 -1.49 -24.84
C SER A 137 -3.26 -0.16 -24.78
N ASN A 138 -4.17 0.03 -23.82
CA ASN A 138 -5.18 1.08 -23.84
C ASN A 138 -5.30 1.86 -22.52
N TRP A 139 -4.22 1.94 -21.74
CA TRP A 139 -4.03 3.05 -20.79
C TRP A 139 -3.70 4.33 -21.57
N SER A 140 -4.64 4.76 -22.40
CA SER A 140 -4.53 5.99 -23.16
C SER A 140 -4.83 7.17 -22.24
N ARG A 141 -3.98 8.18 -22.35
CA ARG A 141 -4.04 9.45 -21.66
C ARG A 141 -5.43 10.07 -21.82
N GLY A 142 -6.22 10.06 -20.75
CA GLY A 142 -7.39 10.93 -20.61
C GLY A 142 -6.93 12.35 -20.29
N SER A 143 -6.42 13.06 -21.29
CA SER A 143 -6.22 14.50 -21.23
C SER A 143 -7.56 15.23 -21.43
N SER A 144 -7.87 16.11 -20.46
CA SER A 144 -8.84 17.20 -20.51
C SER A 144 -10.34 16.84 -20.39
N ILE A 145 -11.00 17.50 -19.44
CA ILE A 145 -12.10 18.46 -19.70
C ILE A 145 -12.34 19.26 -18.40
N THR A 146 -12.19 20.59 -18.54
CA THR A 146 -12.67 21.78 -17.77
C THR A 146 -12.84 21.72 -16.25
#